data_AF-A0A970Z2R9-F1
#
_entry.id   AF-A0A970Z2R9-F1
#
_cell.length_a   1.000
_cell.length_b   1.000
_cell.length_c   1.000
_cell.angle_alpha   90.00
_cell.angle_beta   90.00
_cell.angle_gamma   90.00
#
_symmetry.space_group_name_H-M   'P 1'
#
loop_
_entity.id
_entity.type
_entity.pdbx_description
1 polymer ?
#
loop_
_entity_poly.entity_id
_entity_poly.type
_entity_poly.pdbx_seq_one_letter_code
_entity_poly.pdbx_strand_id
1 'polypeptide(L)' 'MTSQGGGRTGQTVTQLAVHRLKAIRRRRGLSAPQLAARCAQLGAPEISANVVANIESGRRQVNLDQLAVLALALD' A
#
# COMPACT_ATOMS: atom_id res chain seq x y z
N MET A 1 -22.05 -16.00 -19.16
CA MET A 1 -21.73 -14.83 -20.00
C MET A 1 -21.44 -13.63 -19.10
N THR A 2 -20.17 -13.42 -18.77
CA THR A 2 -19.49 -12.11 -18.71
C THR A 2 -18.02 -12.43 -18.92
N SER A 3 -17.66 -12.54 -20.19
CA SER A 3 -16.28 -12.54 -20.65
C SER A 3 -15.82 -11.10 -20.74
N GLN A 4 -14.69 -10.78 -20.13
CA GLN A 4 -13.79 -9.65 -20.43
C GLN A 4 -12.50 -9.95 -19.66
N GLY A 5 -11.30 -9.98 -20.20
CA GLY A 5 -10.78 -9.56 -21.50
C GLY A 5 -9.30 -9.32 -21.25
N GLY A 6 -8.42 -10.07 -21.90
CA GLY A 6 -6.97 -9.89 -21.77
C GLY A 6 -6.54 -8.56 -22.39
N GLY A 7 -5.98 -7.67 -21.56
CA GLY A 7 -5.22 -6.49 -21.99
C GLY A 7 -4.05 -6.31 -21.03
N ARG A 8 -2.81 -6.54 -21.47
CA ARG A 8 -1.62 -6.23 -20.68
C ARG A 8 -1.24 -4.77 -20.91
N THR A 9 -0.83 -4.08 -19.84
CA THR A 9 -0.08 -2.80 -19.75
C THR A 9 -0.84 -1.51 -19.43
N GLY A 10 -1.47 -1.46 -18.25
CA GLY A 10 -1.66 -0.21 -17.52
C GLY A 10 -1.69 -0.51 -16.03
N GLN A 11 -0.67 -0.06 -15.28
CA GLN A 11 -0.73 -0.11 -13.82
C GLN A 11 -1.92 0.77 -13.37
N THR A 12 -2.80 0.26 -12.51
CA THR A 12 -3.87 1.12 -11.97
C THR A 12 -3.26 2.26 -11.15
N VAL A 13 -3.97 3.37 -11.01
CA VAL A 13 -3.51 4.51 -10.20
C VAL A 13 -3.16 4.07 -8.77
N THR A 14 -3.97 3.18 -8.18
CA THR A 14 -3.72 2.61 -6.85
C THR A 14 -2.45 1.75 -6.82
N GLN A 15 -2.21 0.92 -7.82
CA GLN A 15 -0.98 0.13 -7.91
C GLN A 15 0.26 1.03 -8.06
N LEU A 16 0.18 2.10 -8.87
CA LEU A 16 1.27 3.06 -9.05
C LEU A 16 1.58 3.80 -7.75
N ALA A 17 0.54 4.22 -7.02
CA ALA A 17 0.68 4.86 -5.72
C ALA A 17 1.34 3.92 -4.71
N VAL A 18 0.89 2.66 -4.61
CA VAL A 18 1.52 1.65 -3.74
C VAL A 18 2.99 1.43 -4.08
N HIS A 19 3.33 1.36 -5.37
CA HIS A 19 4.73 1.22 -5.81
C HIS A 19 5.58 2.42 -5.35
N ARG A 20 5.06 3.65 -5.45
CA ARG A 20 5.75 4.86 -4.97
C ARG A 20 5.89 4.88 -3.45
N LEU A 21 4.84 4.56 -2.70
CA LEU A 21 4.87 4.48 -1.24
C LEU A 21 5.91 3.46 -0.76
N LYS A 22 5.97 2.28 -1.38
CA LYS A 22 7.00 1.26 -1.11
C LYS A 22 8.41 1.78 -1.35
N ALA A 23 8.63 2.51 -2.45
CA ALA A 23 9.92 3.10 -2.76
C ALA A 23 10.32 4.16 -1.73
N ILE A 24 9.39 5.03 -1.32
CA ILE A 24 9.60 6.05 -0.27
C ILE A 24 9.94 5.38 1.06
N ARG A 25 9.15 4.38 1.48
CA ARG A 25 9.40 3.61 2.71
C ARG A 25 10.82 3.05 2.74
N ARG A 26 11.25 2.42 1.65
CA ARG A 26 12.60 1.84 1.52
C ARG A 26 13.69 2.90 1.55
N ARG A 27 13.50 4.04 0.86
CA ARG A 27 14.45 5.16 0.86
C ARG A 27 14.65 5.75 2.26
N ARG A 28 13.61 5.73 3.10
CA ARG A 28 13.65 6.17 4.50
C ARG A 28 14.17 5.10 5.47
N GLY A 29 14.58 3.92 4.98
CA GLY A 29 15.06 2.83 5.84
C GLY A 29 13.99 2.21 6.74
N LEU A 30 12.71 2.51 6.52
CA LEU A 30 11.62 2.00 7.34
C LEU A 30 11.27 0.57 6.95
N SER A 31 11.20 -0.32 7.94
CA SER A 31 10.66 -1.67 7.77
C SER A 31 9.13 -1.65 7.67
N ALA A 32 8.52 -2.73 7.18
CA ALA A 32 7.05 -2.84 7.12
C ALA A 32 6.40 -2.80 8.52
N PRO A 33 6.96 -3.44 9.57
CA PRO A 33 6.46 -3.29 10.94
C PRO A 33 6.53 -1.86 11.48
N GLN A 34 7.61 -1.12 11.17
CA GLN A 34 7.72 0.28 11.59
C GLN A 34 6.67 1.17 10.91
N LEU A 35 6.40 0.96 9.62
CA LEU A 35 5.32 1.67 8.93
C LEU A 35 3.95 1.33 9.53
N ALA A 36 3.69 0.05 9.78
CA ALA A 36 2.45 -0.40 10.42
C ALA A 36 2.25 0.23 11.81
N ALA A 37 3.31 0.32 12.62
CA ALA A 37 3.27 0.97 13.92
C ALA A 37 2.90 2.47 13.80
N ARG A 38 3.44 3.17 12.81
CA ARG A 38 3.05 4.56 12.52
C ARG A 38 1.59 4.68 12.08
N CYS A 39 1.10 3.77 11.24
CA CYS A 39 -0.31 3.75 10.85
C CYS A 39 -1.23 3.55 12.07
N ALA A 40 -0.84 2.68 13.00
CA ALA A 40 -1.57 2.48 14.25
C ALA A 40 -1.61 3.76 15.12
N GLN A 41 -0.51 4.52 15.19
CA GLN A 41 -0.47 5.82 15.89
C GLN A 41 -1.39 6.86 15.25
N LEU A 42 -1.69 6.72 13.95
CA LEU A 42 -2.64 7.56 13.21
C LEU A 42 -4.09 7.05 13.31
N GLY A 43 -4.37 6.05 14.15
CA GLY A 43 -5.70 5.50 14.34
C GLY A 43 -6.09 4.39 13.36
N ALA A 44 -5.15 3.84 12.59
CA ALA A 44 -5.37 2.74 11.66
C ALA A 44 -4.62 1.45 12.06
N PRO A 45 -4.95 0.83 13.21
CA PRO A 45 -4.26 -0.37 13.71
C PRO A 45 -4.47 -1.61 12.83
N GLU A 46 -5.48 -1.61 11.96
CA GLU A 46 -5.75 -2.70 11.01
C GLU A 46 -4.72 -2.77 9.88
N ILE A 47 -3.94 -1.72 9.65
CA ILE A 47 -2.81 -1.70 8.69
C ILE A 47 -1.58 -2.34 9.34
N SER A 48 -1.67 -3.64 9.62
CA SER A 48 -0.58 -4.44 10.19
C SER A 48 0.61 -4.62 9.24
N ALA A 49 1.74 -5.09 9.76
CA ALA A 49 2.94 -5.38 8.95
C ALA A 49 2.66 -6.35 7.78
N ASN A 50 1.82 -7.38 8.01
CA ASN A 50 1.39 -8.32 6.98
C ASN A 50 0.50 -7.64 5.94
N VAL A 51 -0.39 -6.74 6.37
CA VAL A 51 -1.23 -5.95 5.46
C VAL A 51 -0.36 -5.06 4.57
N VAL A 52 0.62 -4.34 5.15
CA VAL A 52 1.61 -3.55 4.38
C VAL A 52 2.31 -4.42 3.35
N ALA A 53 2.85 -5.58 3.75
CA ALA A 53 3.54 -6.49 2.83
C ALA A 53 2.65 -7.02 1.69
N ASN A 54 1.38 -7.34 1.99
CA ASN A 54 0.42 -7.82 0.99
C ASN A 54 -0.02 -6.72 0.03
N ILE A 55 -0.20 -5.48 0.52
CA ILE A 55 -0.44 -4.31 -0.33
C ILE A 55 0.76 -4.10 -1.27
N GLU A 56 1.97 -4.04 -0.72
CA GLU A 56 3.20 -3.77 -1.48
C GLU A 56 3.62 -4.86 -2.48
N SER A 57 3.11 -6.07 -2.31
CA SER A 57 3.29 -7.18 -3.26
C SER A 57 2.14 -7.30 -4.25
N GLY A 58 1.08 -6.51 -4.09
CA GLY A 58 -0.13 -6.58 -4.92
C GLY A 58 -1.05 -7.76 -4.59
N ARG A 59 -0.74 -8.55 -3.55
CA ARG A 59 -1.59 -9.66 -3.06
C ARG A 59 -2.86 -9.17 -2.39
N ARG A 60 -2.89 -7.91 -1.95
CA ARG A 60 -4.07 -7.25 -1.37
C ARG A 60 -4.27 -5.90 -2.05
N GLN A 61 -5.52 -5.62 -2.44
CA GLN A 61 -5.91 -4.30 -2.92
C GLN A 61 -5.93 -3.30 -1.76
N VAL A 62 -5.62 -2.04 -2.07
CA VAL A 62 -5.69 -0.93 -1.12
C VAL A 62 -6.86 -0.02 -1.48
N ASN A 63 -7.59 0.47 -0.48
CA ASN A 63 -8.60 1.50 -0.68
C ASN A 63 -7.99 2.91 -0.50
N LEU A 64 -8.76 3.96 -0.80
CA LEU A 64 -8.25 5.34 -0.75
C LEU A 64 -7.90 5.79 0.68
N ASP A 65 -8.65 5.35 1.67
CA ASP A 65 -8.42 5.68 3.09
C ASP A 65 -7.08 5.11 3.58
N GLN A 66 -6.84 3.82 3.35
CA GLN A 66 -5.56 3.17 3.63
C GLN A 66 -4.41 3.83 2.86
N LEU A 67 -4.63 4.27 1.61
CA LEU A 67 -3.62 4.98 0.83
C LEU A 67 -3.24 6.32 1.47
N ALA A 68 -4.23 7.08 1.95
CA ALA A 68 -4.01 8.35 2.63
C ALA A 68 -3.26 8.17 3.95
N VAL A 69 -3.64 7.17 4.76
CA VAL A 69 -2.93 6.85 6.00
C VAL A 69 -1.49 6.42 5.73
N LEU A 70 -1.26 5.55 4.74
CA LEU A 70 0.09 5.12 4.36
C LEU A 70 0.95 6.29 3.88
N ALA A 71 0.37 7.25 3.17
CA ALA A 71 1.07 8.46 2.75
C ALA A 71 1.43 9.34 3.95
N LEU A 72 0.49 9.56 4.88
CA LEU A 72 0.72 10.36 6.09
C LEU A 72 1.75 9.72 7.03
N ALA A 73 1.70 8.39 7.22
CA ALA A 73 2.67 7.66 8.04
C ALA A 73 4.09 7.68 7.45
N LEU A 74 4.21 7.98 6.15
CA LEU A 74 5.46 8.13 5.42
C LEU A 74 5.94 9.56 5.33
N ASP A 75 5.25 10.56 5.90
CA ASP A 75 5.84 11.89 6.13
C ASP A 75 6.92 11.85 7.21
#